data_AF-A0A957VR65-F1
#
_entry.id   AF-A0A957VR65-F1
#
_cell.length_a   1.000
_cell.length_b   1.000
_cell.length_c   1.000
_cell.angle_alpha   90.00
_cell.angle_beta   90.00
_cell.angle_gamma   90.00
#
_symmetry.space_group_name_H-M   'P 1'
#
loop_
_entity.id
_entity.type
_entity.pdbx_description
1 polymer ?
#
loop_
_entity_poly.entity_id
_entity_poly.type
_entity_poly.pdbx_seq_one_letter_code
_entity_poly.pdbx_strand_id
1 'polypeptide(L)'
;RSDIATGMRVRIVPGLQAFLLDQPDAVNGVQIGAIADGQEMTVRDGPVMRRGTSDTIVWWYVVTDDGTEGWAPANTSELTLLVPVN
;
A
#
# COMPACT_ATOMS: atom_id res chain seq x y z
N ARG A 1 13.93 5.05 4.22
CA ARG A 1 13.97 3.67 3.68
C ARG A 1 12.87 2.93 4.42
N SER A 2 11.81 2.52 3.74
CA SER A 2 10.68 1.83 4.36
C SER A 2 11.08 0.36 4.54
N ASP A 3 11.28 -0.08 5.79
CA ASP A 3 11.70 -1.44 6.15
C ASP A 3 10.52 -2.42 6.06
N ILE A 4 9.85 -2.45 4.91
CA ILE A 4 8.72 -3.34 4.64
C ILE A 4 9.22 -4.61 3.94
N ALA A 5 8.67 -5.76 4.34
CA ALA A 5 8.97 -7.07 3.76
C ALA A 5 7.72 -7.95 3.69
N THR A 6 7.74 -8.96 2.82
CA THR A 6 6.69 -9.98 2.75
C THR A 6 6.52 -10.72 4.08
N GLY A 7 5.27 -11.00 4.44
CA GLY A 7 4.88 -11.62 5.70
C GLY A 7 4.79 -10.64 6.89
N MET A 8 5.19 -9.38 6.69
CA MET A 8 5.14 -8.38 7.74
C MET A 8 3.74 -7.77 7.87
N ARG A 9 3.37 -7.40 9.09
CA ARG A 9 2.18 -6.61 9.35
C ARG A 9 2.49 -5.12 9.17
N VAL A 10 1.65 -4.43 8.42
CA VAL A 10 1.74 -2.98 8.19
C VAL A 10 0.40 -2.35 8.50
N ARG A 11 0.41 -1.03 8.70
CA ARG A 11 -0.80 -0.22 8.84
C ARG A 11 -0.72 1.01 7.96
N ILE A 12 -1.88 1.51 7.53
CA ILE A 12 -1.94 2.87 7.01
C ILE A 12 -1.59 3.84 8.15
N VAL A 13 -0.83 4.88 7.83
CA VAL A 13 -0.52 5.96 8.79
C VAL A 13 -1.84 6.56 9.29
N PRO A 14 -2.03 6.68 10.62
CA PRO A 14 -3.26 7.24 11.16
C PRO A 14 -3.58 8.65 10.63
N GLY A 15 -4.85 8.92 10.37
CA GLY A 15 -5.37 10.11 9.71
C GLY A 15 -5.29 10.07 8.17
N LEU A 16 -4.70 9.02 7.58
CA LEU A 16 -4.66 8.82 6.12
C LEU A 16 -5.55 7.68 5.68
N GLN A 17 -5.88 7.67 4.39
CA GLN A 17 -6.60 6.61 3.72
C GLN A 17 -5.96 6.38 2.34
N ALA A 18 -6.12 5.18 1.79
CA ALA A 18 -5.68 4.87 0.44
C ALA A 18 -6.59 3.83 -0.23
N PHE A 19 -6.43 3.66 -1.53
CA PHE A 19 -7.14 2.66 -2.31
C PHE A 19 -6.27 1.43 -2.54
N LEU A 20 -6.93 0.26 -2.57
CA LEU A 20 -6.35 -0.98 -3.06
C LEU A 20 -6.65 -1.09 -4.54
N LEU A 21 -5.61 -1.35 -5.34
CA LEU A 21 -5.71 -1.49 -6.78
C LEU A 21 -5.47 -2.94 -7.22
N ASP A 22 -6.04 -3.34 -8.34
CA ASP A 22 -5.80 -4.65 -8.97
C ASP A 22 -4.36 -4.81 -9.52
N GLN A 23 -3.72 -3.70 -9.86
CA GLN A 23 -2.33 -3.62 -10.31
C GLN A 23 -1.62 -2.38 -9.72
N PRO A 24 -0.28 -2.40 -9.57
CA PRO A 24 0.48 -1.31 -8.96
C PRO A 24 0.69 -0.15 -9.95
N ASP A 25 -0.40 0.46 -10.40
CA ASP A 25 -0.38 1.53 -11.40
C ASP A 25 -1.35 2.64 -11.00
N ALA A 26 -0.82 3.84 -10.72
CA ALA A 26 -1.63 4.97 -10.29
C ALA A 26 -2.56 5.54 -11.38
N VAL A 27 -2.33 5.19 -12.65
CA VAL A 27 -3.08 5.72 -13.79
C VAL A 27 -4.08 4.69 -14.31
N ASN A 28 -3.66 3.43 -14.42
CA ASN A 28 -4.44 2.37 -15.04
C ASN A 28 -4.97 1.33 -14.03
N GLY A 29 -4.60 1.41 -12.75
CA GLY A 29 -5.09 0.51 -11.73
C GLY A 29 -6.58 0.71 -11.45
N VAL A 30 -7.32 -0.39 -11.39
CA VAL A 30 -8.72 -0.40 -11.01
C VAL A 30 -8.84 -0.50 -9.50
N GLN A 31 -9.59 0.41 -8.89
CA GLN A 31 -9.89 0.35 -7.48
C GLN A 31 -10.75 -0.89 -7.16
N ILE A 32 -10.23 -1.75 -6.29
CA ILE A 32 -10.92 -2.97 -5.82
C ILE A 32 -11.26 -2.91 -4.33
N GLY A 33 -10.71 -1.94 -3.61
CA GLY A 33 -10.98 -1.73 -2.20
C GLY A 33 -10.42 -0.41 -1.68
N ALA A 34 -10.58 -0.20 -0.38
CA ALA A 34 -10.01 0.93 0.33
C ALA A 34 -9.45 0.46 1.67
N ILE A 35 -8.40 1.14 2.12
CA ILE A 35 -7.82 0.98 3.45
C ILE A 35 -8.02 2.29 4.21
N ALA A 36 -8.74 2.20 5.33
CA ALA A 36 -9.18 3.32 6.15
C ALA A 36 -8.18 3.62 7.28
N ASP A 37 -8.33 4.78 7.92
CA ASP A 37 -7.47 5.27 9.01
C ASP A 37 -7.04 4.20 10.01
N GLY A 38 -5.72 4.01 10.15
CA GLY A 38 -5.09 3.09 11.09
C GLY A 38 -5.28 1.60 10.76
N GLN A 39 -5.99 1.26 9.68
CA GLN A 39 -6.24 -0.11 9.28
C GLN A 39 -4.94 -0.88 9.06
N GLU A 40 -4.91 -2.08 9.63
CA GLU A 40 -3.78 -3.01 9.57
C GLU A 40 -4.00 -4.04 8.46
N MET A 41 -2.90 -4.54 7.91
CA MET A 41 -2.87 -5.50 6.81
C MET A 41 -1.58 -6.29 6.81
N THR A 42 -1.59 -7.44 6.13
CA THR A 42 -0.40 -8.28 5.97
C THR A 42 0.16 -8.12 4.57
N VAL A 43 1.48 -7.92 4.47
CA VAL A 43 2.19 -7.85 3.19
C VAL A 43 2.35 -9.25 2.61
N ARG A 44 1.94 -9.44 1.36
CA ARG A 44 2.04 -10.70 0.63
C ARG A 44 3.08 -10.70 -0.49
N ASP A 45 3.28 -9.56 -1.16
CA ASP A 45 4.25 -9.45 -2.26
C ASP A 45 4.71 -8.00 -2.46
N GLY A 46 5.79 -7.82 -3.22
CA GLY A 46 6.45 -6.54 -3.50
C GLY A 46 7.91 -6.48 -3.00
N PRO A 47 8.54 -5.29 -3.04
CA PRO A 47 7.99 -4.04 -3.55
C PRO A 47 7.98 -4.01 -5.08
N VAL A 48 6.97 -3.34 -5.65
CA VAL A 48 6.98 -2.94 -7.06
C VAL A 48 7.15 -1.43 -7.15
N MET A 49 8.16 -0.98 -7.88
CA MET A 49 8.44 0.44 -8.09
C MET A 49 7.86 0.86 -9.44
N ARG A 50 6.88 1.78 -9.42
CA ARG A 50 6.21 2.27 -10.63
C ARG A 50 6.13 3.77 -10.63
N ARG A 51 6.26 4.37 -11.80
CA ARG A 51 6.17 5.82 -11.95
C ARG A 51 4.76 6.28 -11.56
N GLY A 52 4.67 7.17 -10.59
CA GLY A 52 3.48 7.95 -10.27
C GLY A 52 3.42 9.23 -11.11
N THR A 53 2.69 10.24 -10.62
CA THR A 53 2.47 11.50 -11.34
C THR A 53 3.76 12.28 -11.58
N SER A 54 4.60 12.43 -10.55
CA SER A 54 5.85 13.20 -10.60
C SER A 54 7.09 12.36 -10.25
N ASP A 55 6.95 11.32 -9.42
CA ASP A 55 8.05 10.44 -8.98
C ASP A 55 7.60 8.98 -8.87
N THR A 56 8.50 8.09 -8.45
CA THR A 56 8.28 6.67 -8.23
C THR A 56 7.44 6.42 -6.97
N ILE A 57 6.39 5.64 -7.13
CA ILE A 57 5.59 5.09 -6.03
C ILE A 57 6.09 3.67 -5.73
N VAL A 58 6.24 3.37 -4.44
CA VAL A 58 6.54 2.03 -3.94
C VAL A 58 5.24 1.33 -3.58
N TRP A 59 4.94 0.23 -4.26
CA TRP A 59 3.72 -0.55 -4.10
C TRP A 59 3.99 -1.87 -3.39
N TRP A 60 3.05 -2.28 -2.55
CA TRP A 60 3.05 -3.59 -1.89
C TRP A 60 1.71 -4.26 -2.08
N TYR A 61 1.72 -5.55 -2.37
CA TYR A 61 0.52 -6.36 -2.39
C TYR A 61 0.18 -6.77 -0.95
N VAL A 62 -1.01 -6.43 -0.50
CA VAL A 62 -1.44 -6.58 0.89
C VAL A 62 -2.77 -7.32 0.97
N VAL A 63 -3.01 -7.92 2.12
CA VAL A 63 -4.28 -8.57 2.48
C VAL A 63 -4.77 -7.96 3.77
N THR A 64 -5.97 -7.42 3.75
CA THR A 64 -6.67 -6.91 4.93
C THR A 64 -7.25 -8.05 5.76
N ASP A 65 -7.56 -7.78 7.03
CA ASP A 65 -8.10 -8.81 7.94
C ASP A 65 -9.48 -9.33 7.51
N ASP A 66 -10.22 -8.58 6.69
CA ASP A 66 -11.49 -9.00 6.08
C ASP A 66 -11.32 -9.83 4.78
N GLY A 67 -10.09 -10.07 4.36
CA GLY A 67 -9.75 -10.91 3.20
C GLY A 67 -9.69 -10.17 1.86
N THR A 68 -9.83 -8.84 1.84
CA THR A 68 -9.60 -8.06 0.62
C THR A 68 -8.11 -8.03 0.28
N GLU A 69 -7.76 -8.35 -0.96
CA GLU A 69 -6.36 -8.36 -1.43
C GLU A 69 -6.16 -7.34 -2.53
N GLY A 70 -5.03 -6.62 -2.52
CA GLY A 70 -4.74 -5.62 -3.55
C GLY A 70 -3.41 -4.91 -3.39
N TRP A 71 -3.04 -4.13 -4.40
CA TRP A 71 -1.85 -3.28 -4.38
C TRP A 71 -2.14 -1.98 -3.63
N ALA A 72 -1.40 -1.76 -2.55
CA ALA A 72 -1.43 -0.54 -1.77
C ALA A 72 -0.16 0.30 -2.02
N PRO A 73 -0.29 1.62 -2.20
CA PRO A 73 0.87 2.51 -2.23
C PRO A 73 1.44 2.66 -0.81
N ALA A 74 2.72 2.37 -0.63
CA ALA A 74 3.41 2.55 0.65
C ALA A 74 4.12 3.90 0.74
N ASN A 75 4.71 4.36 -0.36
CA ASN A 75 5.43 5.62 -0.43
C ASN A 75 5.18 6.27 -1.78
N THR A 76 4.81 7.55 -1.77
CA THR A 76 4.76 8.41 -2.95
C THR A 76 5.90 9.43 -2.87
N SER A 77 5.96 10.36 -3.83
CA SER A 77 6.82 11.55 -3.74
C SER A 77 6.55 12.43 -2.52
N GLU A 78 5.35 12.36 -1.95
CA GLU A 78 4.84 13.34 -0.99
C GLU A 78 4.59 12.72 0.39
N LEU A 79 4.23 11.44 0.44
CA LEU A 79 3.72 10.80 1.64
C LEU A 79 4.27 9.39 1.82
N THR A 80 4.55 9.06 3.07
CA THR A 80 4.60 7.66 3.54
C THR A 80 3.20 7.28 3.99
N LEU A 81 2.65 6.23 3.37
CA LEU A 81 1.28 5.77 3.60
C LEU A 81 1.25 4.50 4.45
N LEU A 82 2.19 3.58 4.25
CA LEU A 82 2.27 2.34 5.03
C LEU A 82 3.48 2.34 5.95
N VAL A 83 3.27 1.94 7.20
CA VAL A 83 4.32 1.76 8.20
C VAL A 83 4.23 0.36 8.84
N PRO A 84 5.36 -0.24 9.25
CA PRO A 84 5.33 -1.48 10.03
C PRO A 84 4.49 -1.33 11.30
N VAL A 85 3.78 -2.39 11.67
CA VAL A 85 3.20 -2.51 13.01
C VAL A 85 4.24 -3.19 13.89
N ASN A 86 4.66 -2.51 14.96
CA ASN A 86 5.56 -3.04 15.98
C ASN A 86 4.84 -4.00 16.93
#